data_AF-A0AAW2Z218-F1
#
_entry.id   AF-A0AAW2Z218-F1
#
_cell.length_a   1.000
_cell.length_b   1.000
_cell.length_c   1.000
_cell.angle_alpha   90.00
_cell.angle_beta   90.00
_cell.angle_gamma   90.00
#
_symmetry.space_group_name_H-M   'P 1'
#
loop_
_entity.id
_entity.type
_entity.pdbx_description
1 polymer ?
#
loop_
_entity_poly.entity_id
_entity_poly.type
_entity_poly.pdbx_seq_one_letter_code
_entity_poly.pdbx_strand_id
1 'polypeptide(L)'
;MGSPVMLNLRNIMWHGFVDEIELHHRYVSFIFLLYLSLCEKLSNKVLVPRPQFSTRGKYIDLVDRWNDYNHSSTFLQDCKDIVMNSYFVVPYRSDIVVRGLEQLDLAINSSDGHDKEFKLLYSIVLLFPQFEHALRQAYVAVNPDQVEEDEIYAASNEFYTTFDSIFRNHIRTTSNKNKLGASMGHSLSDAVMDCFMHYAGPRLRDKCAHGSILDLEPKLALHYHMLFLSLCLHYSKNKIFNSVSEQCYNKISTSTISIYDYRALFIQEWNNYVDCFDSSEFISNLKSTGNTRLQISEVTDFESSFDLISSSFNHSKKNNKIVFLTLCDELVKLQSLLSEKGRKSLVISSEHLFEYLQMYDRRKLEKIELKYLNHYDVLEQHLNLVNICRRMLTLLSESVQVVKDKVSSLENMMDERTARTVHRKTYGLLVQCIKPYFEVIRILSLSVLEQYQDMNREDFIDAEVFYKKKIQHVQKLLTSVERINEASKSGAIGLCLSTLFRSFIVVHKKK
;
A
#
# COMPACT_ATOMS: atom_id res chain seq x y z
N MET A 1 24.69 4.17 26.05
CA MET A 1 24.14 5.46 25.59
C MET A 1 24.55 6.49 26.63
N GLY A 2 25.11 7.63 26.20
CA GLY A 2 25.53 8.70 27.12
C GLY A 2 24.33 9.55 27.57
N SER A 3 24.52 10.28 28.68
CA SER A 3 23.56 11.29 29.16
C SER A 3 23.31 12.35 28.07
N PRO A 4 22.09 12.89 27.91
CA PRO A 4 21.81 14.01 27.01
C PRO A 4 22.65 15.26 27.32
N VAL A 5 23.16 15.36 28.56
CA VAL A 5 23.99 16.48 29.05
C VAL A 5 25.48 16.34 28.68
N MET A 6 25.90 15.22 28.08
CA MET A 6 27.29 14.98 27.65
C MET A 6 27.44 15.16 26.13
N LEU A 7 28.64 15.51 25.67
CA LEU A 7 28.97 15.64 24.25
C LEU A 7 28.85 14.28 23.54
N ASN A 8 27.67 14.02 22.96
CA ASN A 8 27.35 12.78 22.28
C ASN A 8 27.68 12.88 20.78
N LEU A 9 28.98 13.04 20.47
CA LEU A 9 29.47 13.25 19.10
C LEU A 9 28.92 12.22 18.11
N ARG A 10 28.82 10.94 18.53
CA ARG A 10 28.23 9.88 17.71
C ARG A 10 26.80 10.22 17.30
N ASN A 11 25.94 10.57 18.24
CA ASN A 11 24.54 10.87 17.92
C ASN A 11 24.42 12.16 17.11
N ILE A 12 25.14 13.22 17.49
CA ILE A 12 25.12 14.50 16.77
C ILE A 12 25.53 14.29 15.30
N MET A 13 26.57 13.49 15.04
CA MET A 13 27.02 13.11 13.70
C MET A 13 25.97 12.27 12.96
N TRP A 14 25.46 11.19 13.56
CA TRP A 14 24.48 10.31 12.91
C TRP A 14 23.17 11.01 12.57
N HIS A 15 22.77 12.01 13.34
CA HIS A 15 21.59 12.83 13.10
C HIS A 15 21.88 14.06 12.20
N GLY A 16 23.07 14.16 11.62
CA GLY A 16 23.39 15.19 10.62
C GLY A 16 23.42 16.63 11.15
N PHE A 17 23.71 16.83 12.44
CA PHE A 17 23.82 18.18 13.02
C PHE A 17 25.19 18.82 12.81
N VAL A 18 26.23 18.01 12.63
CA VAL A 18 27.61 18.48 12.49
C VAL A 18 28.06 18.38 11.04
N ASP A 19 28.72 19.41 10.57
CA ASP A 19 29.48 19.42 9.31
C ASP A 19 30.98 19.17 9.56
N GLU A 20 31.71 18.78 8.51
CA GLU A 20 33.16 18.49 8.58
C GLU A 20 33.96 19.70 9.08
N ILE A 21 33.53 20.92 8.74
CA ILE A 21 34.20 22.17 9.17
C ILE A 21 33.93 22.53 10.64
N GLU A 22 32.87 21.98 11.23
CA GLU A 22 32.44 22.30 12.60
C GLU A 22 33.14 21.40 13.63
N LEU A 23 33.66 20.24 13.21
CA LEU A 23 34.34 19.29 14.09
C LEU A 23 35.86 19.52 14.12
N HIS A 24 36.37 20.03 15.24
CA HIS A 24 37.82 20.16 15.40
C HIS A 24 38.52 18.78 15.38
N HIS A 25 39.58 18.64 14.59
CA HIS A 25 40.35 17.39 14.41
C HIS A 25 40.79 16.70 15.72
N ARG A 26 40.93 17.43 16.83
CA ARG A 26 41.28 16.87 18.14
C ARG A 26 40.22 15.91 18.66
N TYR A 27 38.93 16.17 18.38
CA TYR A 27 37.86 15.24 18.73
C TYR A 27 37.96 13.93 17.95
N VAL A 28 38.32 14.01 16.67
CA VAL A 28 38.55 12.82 15.83
C VAL A 28 39.72 12.01 16.37
N SER A 29 40.87 12.66 16.61
CA SER A 29 42.04 12.01 17.20
C SER A 29 41.72 11.37 18.56
N PHE A 30 40.94 12.06 19.39
CA PHE A 30 40.51 11.56 20.70
C PHE A 30 39.62 10.32 20.57
N ILE A 31 38.65 10.31 19.65
CA ILE A 31 37.79 9.13 19.40
C ILE A 31 38.64 7.94 18.92
N PHE A 32 39.58 8.15 18.00
CA PHE A 32 40.47 7.08 17.55
C PHE A 32 41.35 6.54 18.67
N LEU A 33 41.96 7.42 19.48
CA LEU A 33 42.77 7.01 20.62
C LEU A 33 41.92 6.22 21.63
N LEU A 34 40.71 6.69 21.93
CA LEU A 34 39.77 6.01 22.82
C LEU A 34 39.39 4.63 22.28
N TYR A 35 39.04 4.54 20.99
CA TYR A 35 38.69 3.29 20.33
C TYR A 35 39.84 2.28 20.40
N LEU A 36 41.06 2.68 19.99
CA LEU A 36 42.24 1.81 20.03
C LEU A 36 42.59 1.39 21.46
N SER A 37 42.53 2.30 22.43
CA SER A 37 42.75 2.00 23.85
C SER A 37 41.73 1.01 24.40
N LEU A 38 40.47 1.09 23.94
CA LEU A 38 39.44 0.12 24.30
C LEU A 38 39.70 -1.23 23.65
N CYS A 39 40.05 -1.27 22.36
CA CYS A 39 40.42 -2.50 21.65
C CYS A 39 41.58 -3.22 22.35
N GLU A 40 42.61 -2.49 22.77
CA GLU A 40 43.73 -3.05 23.53
C GLU A 40 43.26 -3.70 24.84
N LYS A 41 42.45 -2.98 25.64
CA LYS A 41 41.92 -3.50 26.92
C LYS A 41 40.95 -4.66 26.75
N LEU A 42 40.29 -4.77 25.60
CA LEU A 42 39.30 -5.81 25.30
C LEU A 42 39.90 -6.99 24.53
N SER A 43 41.13 -6.87 24.02
CA SER A 43 41.79 -7.90 23.19
C SER A 43 41.82 -9.30 23.83
N ASN A 44 41.93 -9.37 25.15
CA ASN A 44 41.98 -10.63 25.91
C ASN A 44 40.61 -11.08 26.45
N LYS A 45 39.51 -10.41 26.08
CA LYS A 45 38.17 -10.77 26.51
C LYS A 45 37.41 -11.45 25.37
N VAL A 46 36.75 -12.56 25.69
CA VAL A 46 35.78 -13.17 24.77
C VAL A 46 34.53 -12.29 24.75
N LEU A 47 34.42 -11.44 23.74
CA LEU A 47 33.22 -10.65 23.50
C LEU A 47 32.23 -11.49 22.70
N VAL A 48 31.01 -11.64 23.24
CA VAL A 48 29.91 -12.23 22.46
C VAL A 48 29.48 -11.19 21.43
N PRO A 49 29.58 -11.49 20.11
CA PRO A 49 29.14 -10.57 19.08
C PRO A 49 27.65 -10.27 19.26
N ARG A 50 27.27 -9.01 19.06
CA ARG A 50 25.84 -8.66 18.95
C ARG A 50 25.26 -9.41 17.75
N PRO A 51 24.00 -9.92 17.83
CA PRO A 51 23.33 -10.48 16.67
C PRO A 51 23.38 -9.50 15.49
N GLN A 52 23.98 -9.93 14.39
CA GLN A 52 24.06 -9.13 13.19
C GLN A 52 22.88 -9.47 12.27
N PHE A 53 22.46 -8.48 11.51
CA PHE A 53 21.36 -8.52 10.57
C PHE A 53 21.90 -8.64 9.15
N SER A 54 21.56 -9.75 8.51
CA SER A 54 21.77 -9.93 7.07
C SER A 54 20.65 -9.28 6.27
N THR A 55 20.98 -8.55 5.20
CA THR A 55 19.98 -7.93 4.30
C THR A 55 19.69 -8.79 3.07
N ARG A 56 20.52 -9.79 2.80
CA ARG A 56 20.46 -10.63 1.61
C ARG A 56 19.14 -11.37 1.50
N GLY A 57 18.48 -11.23 0.35
CA GLY A 57 17.19 -11.88 0.04
C GLY A 57 15.98 -11.40 0.83
N LYS A 58 16.12 -10.44 1.76
CA LYS A 58 15.00 -9.96 2.60
C LYS A 58 14.17 -8.83 1.97
N TYR A 59 14.77 -8.11 1.02
CA TYR A 59 14.18 -6.92 0.41
C TYR A 59 14.13 -7.05 -1.11
N ILE A 60 13.81 -8.26 -1.58
CA ILE A 60 13.84 -8.62 -3.01
C ILE A 60 12.97 -7.69 -3.84
N ASP A 61 11.80 -7.31 -3.34
CA ASP A 61 10.88 -6.39 -4.03
C ASP A 61 11.46 -4.98 -4.26
N LEU A 62 12.33 -4.51 -3.35
CA LEU A 62 13.06 -3.24 -3.52
C LEU A 62 14.26 -3.42 -4.48
N VAL A 63 14.92 -4.56 -4.37
CA VAL A 63 16.16 -4.92 -5.06
C VAL A 63 15.92 -5.21 -6.54
N ASP A 64 14.83 -5.91 -6.87
CA ASP A 64 14.50 -6.35 -8.22
C ASP A 64 14.22 -5.20 -9.18
N ARG A 65 13.83 -4.03 -8.65
CA ARG A 65 13.68 -2.79 -9.43
C ARG A 65 14.97 -2.35 -10.12
N TRP A 66 16.10 -2.79 -9.59
CA TRP A 66 17.42 -2.44 -10.08
C TRP A 66 18.08 -3.59 -10.83
N ASN A 67 17.32 -4.62 -11.24
CA ASN A 67 17.83 -5.73 -12.03
C ASN A 67 18.37 -5.28 -13.40
N ASP A 68 17.74 -4.27 -14.00
CA ASP A 68 18.15 -3.68 -15.30
C ASP A 68 19.09 -2.47 -15.14
N TYR A 69 19.71 -2.33 -13.95
CA TYR A 69 20.66 -1.26 -13.73
C TYR A 69 21.95 -1.50 -14.53
N ASN A 70 21.98 -0.96 -15.74
CA ASN A 70 23.20 -0.84 -16.54
C ASN A 70 23.90 0.48 -16.19
N HIS A 71 25.16 0.38 -15.72
CA HIS A 71 26.06 1.50 -15.52
C HIS A 71 26.36 2.17 -16.87
N SER A 72 25.76 3.34 -17.11
CA SER A 72 26.28 4.26 -18.12
C SER A 72 27.58 4.89 -17.60
N SER A 73 28.55 5.12 -18.49
CA SER A 73 29.78 5.84 -18.15
C SER A 73 29.52 7.27 -17.65
N THR A 74 28.36 7.86 -17.97
CA THR A 74 27.95 9.20 -17.53
C THR A 74 27.16 9.20 -16.23
N PHE A 75 26.74 8.03 -15.72
CA PHE A 75 25.77 7.95 -14.63
C PHE A 75 26.23 8.65 -13.35
N LEU A 76 27.49 8.43 -12.95
CA LEU A 76 28.05 9.06 -11.77
C LEU A 76 28.11 10.59 -11.93
N GLN A 77 28.46 11.08 -13.11
CA GLN A 77 28.49 12.52 -13.39
C GLN A 77 27.09 13.13 -13.35
N ASP A 78 26.11 12.47 -13.97
CA ASP A 78 24.70 12.88 -13.92
C ASP A 78 24.22 12.99 -12.45
N CYS A 79 24.57 12.01 -11.60
CA CYS A 79 24.22 12.03 -10.18
C CYS A 79 24.88 13.19 -9.43
N LYS A 80 26.15 13.50 -9.71
CA LYS A 80 26.86 14.65 -9.15
C LYS A 80 26.17 15.96 -9.52
N ASP A 81 25.77 16.10 -10.78
CA ASP A 81 25.10 17.30 -11.27
C ASP A 81 23.72 17.47 -10.60
N ILE A 82 22.97 16.39 -10.38
CA ILE A 82 21.71 16.41 -9.63
C ILE A 82 21.92 16.96 -8.22
N VAL A 83 22.94 16.46 -7.49
CA VAL A 83 23.23 16.89 -6.11
C VAL A 83 23.59 18.37 -6.08
N MET A 84 24.46 18.83 -6.97
CA MET A 84 24.90 20.24 -7.01
C MET A 84 23.76 21.21 -7.36
N ASN A 85 22.82 20.76 -8.19
CA ASN A 85 21.68 21.56 -8.66
C ASN A 85 20.42 21.42 -7.79
N SER A 86 20.52 20.83 -6.59
CA SER A 86 19.38 20.70 -5.67
C SER A 86 19.40 21.72 -4.53
N TYR A 87 18.23 22.18 -4.10
CA TYR A 87 18.03 22.86 -2.81
C TYR A 87 17.95 21.88 -1.63
N PHE A 88 17.80 20.57 -1.91
CA PHE A 88 17.74 19.55 -0.86
C PHE A 88 19.08 19.37 -0.14
N VAL A 89 20.19 19.65 -0.82
CA VAL A 89 21.54 19.52 -0.27
C VAL A 89 22.16 20.90 -0.15
N VAL A 90 22.54 21.29 1.06
CA VAL A 90 23.28 22.54 1.28
C VAL A 90 24.66 22.48 0.60
N PRO A 91 25.14 23.61 0.02
CA PRO A 91 26.35 23.62 -0.80
C PRO A 91 27.60 23.00 -0.15
N TYR A 92 27.79 23.16 1.16
CA TYR A 92 28.96 22.66 1.88
C TYR A 92 28.89 21.15 2.20
N ARG A 93 27.72 20.52 2.09
CA ARG A 93 27.53 19.07 2.31
C ARG A 93 27.52 18.25 1.03
N SER A 94 27.51 18.90 -0.14
CA SER A 94 27.45 18.23 -1.44
C SER A 94 28.62 17.25 -1.63
N ASP A 95 29.82 17.64 -1.21
CA ASP A 95 31.03 16.83 -1.32
C ASP A 95 30.95 15.51 -0.52
N ILE A 96 30.26 15.50 0.62
CA ILE A 96 30.03 14.28 1.41
C ILE A 96 29.11 13.33 0.65
N VAL A 97 28.02 13.85 0.07
CA VAL A 97 27.09 13.07 -0.74
C VAL A 97 27.78 12.52 -1.98
N VAL A 98 28.59 13.35 -2.66
CA VAL A 98 29.35 12.97 -3.85
C VAL A 98 30.35 11.86 -3.53
N ARG A 99 31.11 11.98 -2.43
CA ARG A 99 31.98 10.90 -1.96
C ARG A 99 31.20 9.61 -1.69
N GLY A 100 30.00 9.70 -1.11
CA GLY A 100 29.10 8.56 -0.96
C GLY A 100 28.76 7.89 -2.30
N LEU A 101 28.39 8.67 -3.32
CA LEU A 101 28.11 8.15 -4.67
C LEU A 101 29.34 7.51 -5.33
N GLU A 102 30.53 8.09 -5.14
CA GLU A 102 31.78 7.52 -5.64
C GLU A 102 32.10 6.17 -4.99
N GLN A 103 31.90 6.04 -3.68
CA GLN A 103 32.08 4.76 -2.99
C GLN A 103 31.08 3.71 -3.47
N LEU A 104 29.82 4.09 -3.71
CA LEU A 104 28.84 3.19 -4.30
C LEU A 104 29.29 2.69 -5.69
N ASP A 105 29.72 3.60 -6.57
CA ASP A 105 30.20 3.25 -7.91
C ASP A 105 31.42 2.32 -7.86
N LEU A 106 32.40 2.63 -7.02
CA LEU A 106 33.56 1.77 -6.79
C LEU A 106 33.16 0.39 -6.25
N ALA A 107 32.14 0.32 -5.40
CA ALA A 107 31.69 -0.95 -4.84
C ALA A 107 30.98 -1.83 -5.87
N ILE A 108 30.17 -1.24 -6.74
CA ILE A 108 29.48 -1.98 -7.79
C ILE A 108 30.50 -2.53 -8.81
N ASN A 109 31.54 -1.74 -9.10
CA ASN A 109 32.61 -2.09 -10.04
C ASN A 109 33.73 -2.96 -9.42
N SER A 110 33.76 -3.16 -8.09
CA SER A 110 34.78 -3.98 -7.44
C SER A 110 34.49 -5.48 -7.61
N SER A 111 35.54 -6.23 -7.97
CA SER A 111 35.52 -7.69 -8.07
C SER A 111 35.91 -8.40 -6.77
N ASP A 112 36.51 -7.69 -5.82
CA ASP A 112 36.87 -8.23 -4.49
C ASP A 112 35.72 -8.06 -3.51
N GLY A 113 35.23 -9.18 -2.96
CA GLY A 113 34.08 -9.21 -2.07
C GLY A 113 34.26 -8.40 -0.78
N HIS A 114 35.45 -8.39 -0.18
CA HIS A 114 35.68 -7.67 1.08
C HIS A 114 35.77 -6.15 0.87
N ASP A 115 36.52 -5.73 -0.14
CA ASP A 115 36.63 -4.33 -0.54
C ASP A 115 35.27 -3.76 -0.99
N LYS A 116 34.49 -4.55 -1.72
CA LYS A 116 33.11 -4.21 -2.10
C LYS A 116 32.22 -3.94 -0.90
N GLU A 117 32.21 -4.83 0.09
CA GLU A 117 31.36 -4.69 1.27
C GLU A 117 31.71 -3.43 2.07
N PHE A 118 33.00 -3.17 2.27
CA PHE A 118 33.47 -1.96 2.95
C PHE A 118 33.01 -0.69 2.22
N LYS A 119 33.18 -0.63 0.90
CA LYS A 119 32.77 0.53 0.09
C LYS A 119 31.25 0.75 0.10
N LEU A 120 30.44 -0.31 0.08
CA LEU A 120 28.98 -0.21 0.22
C LEU A 120 28.57 0.34 1.59
N LEU A 121 29.17 -0.17 2.66
CA LEU A 121 28.88 0.32 3.99
C LEU A 121 29.30 1.79 4.11
N TYR A 122 30.46 2.14 3.56
CA TYR A 122 30.97 3.50 3.60
C TYR A 122 30.09 4.48 2.81
N SER A 123 29.58 4.08 1.64
CA SER A 123 28.66 4.90 0.84
C SER A 123 27.41 5.29 1.62
N ILE A 124 26.85 4.32 2.35
CA ILE A 124 25.62 4.48 3.14
C ILE A 124 25.84 5.24 4.44
N VAL A 125 26.97 5.02 5.13
CA VAL A 125 27.35 5.77 6.34
C VAL A 125 27.54 7.25 6.03
N LEU A 126 28.07 7.60 4.85
CA LEU A 126 28.16 8.98 4.40
C LEU A 126 26.77 9.55 4.04
N LEU A 127 25.90 8.76 3.43
CA LEU A 127 24.59 9.19 2.94
C LEU A 127 23.58 9.47 4.08
N PHE A 128 23.46 8.60 5.08
CA PHE A 128 22.36 8.67 6.06
C PHE A 128 22.32 9.95 6.91
N PRO A 129 23.44 10.48 7.43
CA PRO A 129 23.44 11.77 8.10
C PRO A 129 22.95 12.91 7.19
N GLN A 130 23.24 12.85 5.88
CA GLN A 130 22.79 13.86 4.92
C GLN A 130 21.29 13.74 4.65
N PHE A 131 20.77 12.52 4.59
CA PHE A 131 19.33 12.26 4.52
C PHE A 131 18.58 12.93 5.68
N GLU A 132 19.04 12.70 6.90
CA GLU A 132 18.39 13.23 8.10
C GLU A 132 18.50 14.75 8.20
N HIS A 133 19.67 15.30 7.87
CA HIS A 133 19.86 16.74 7.77
C HIS A 133 18.93 17.39 6.73
N ALA A 134 18.92 16.88 5.49
CA ALA A 134 18.13 17.44 4.39
C ALA A 134 16.62 17.35 4.65
N LEU A 135 16.15 16.22 5.20
CA LEU A 135 14.73 16.06 5.57
C LEU A 135 14.34 16.97 6.74
N ARG A 136 15.22 17.19 7.72
CA ARG A 136 14.99 18.16 8.80
C ARG A 136 14.89 19.59 8.23
N GLN A 137 15.77 19.96 7.31
CA GLN A 137 15.68 21.27 6.65
C GLN A 137 14.38 21.42 5.87
N ALA A 138 13.98 20.42 5.11
CA ALA A 138 12.70 20.42 4.41
C ALA A 138 11.53 20.57 5.40
N TYR A 139 11.54 19.81 6.50
CA TYR A 139 10.53 19.87 7.56
C TYR A 139 10.38 21.28 8.15
N VAL A 140 11.50 21.92 8.51
CA VAL A 140 11.51 23.29 9.03
C VAL A 140 11.01 24.27 7.97
N ALA A 141 11.50 24.16 6.73
CA ALA A 141 11.16 25.06 5.64
C ALA A 141 9.67 25.06 5.26
N VAL A 142 8.99 23.91 5.39
CA VAL A 142 7.56 23.82 5.06
C VAL A 142 6.64 24.08 6.26
N ASN A 143 7.19 24.14 7.48
CA ASN A 143 6.47 24.43 8.73
C ASN A 143 7.08 25.63 9.51
N PRO A 144 7.48 26.74 8.87
CA PRO A 144 8.37 27.74 9.47
C PRO A 144 7.82 28.42 10.74
N ASP A 145 6.50 28.60 10.84
CA ASP A 145 5.85 29.28 11.98
C ASP A 145 5.36 28.32 13.06
N GLN A 146 5.66 27.01 12.94
CA GLN A 146 5.10 25.96 13.80
C GLN A 146 6.17 25.19 14.57
N VAL A 147 7.42 25.29 14.14
CA VAL A 147 8.55 24.50 14.62
C VAL A 147 9.35 25.33 15.64
N GLU A 148 9.63 24.75 16.82
CA GLU A 148 10.43 25.40 17.87
C GLU A 148 11.94 25.31 17.59
N GLU A 149 12.75 26.14 18.26
CA GLU A 149 14.20 26.20 18.04
C GLU A 149 14.92 24.86 18.32
N ASP A 150 14.39 24.05 19.23
CA ASP A 150 14.92 22.72 19.58
C ASP A 150 14.69 21.67 18.48
N GLU A 151 13.75 21.91 17.56
CA GLU A 151 13.55 21.09 16.37
C GLU A 151 14.47 21.50 15.21
N ILE A 152 14.95 22.75 15.24
CA ILE A 152 15.88 23.34 14.27
C ILE A 152 17.33 23.00 14.64
N TYR A 153 17.68 23.15 15.92
CA TYR A 153 19.03 23.00 16.45
C TYR A 153 19.17 21.79 17.39
N ALA A 154 20.40 21.36 17.63
CA ALA A 154 20.65 20.31 18.60
C ALA A 154 20.38 20.82 20.03
N ALA A 155 19.28 20.39 20.65
CA ALA A 155 18.99 20.70 22.04
C ALA A 155 20.02 20.06 22.99
N SER A 156 20.47 20.83 23.99
CA SER A 156 21.50 20.38 24.95
C SER A 156 20.94 19.55 26.13
N ASN A 157 19.62 19.53 26.29
CA ASN A 157 18.90 18.92 27.40
C ASN A 157 17.87 17.86 26.96
N GLU A 158 17.62 17.69 25.65
CA GLU A 158 16.68 16.70 25.12
C GLU A 158 17.37 15.72 24.17
N PHE A 159 16.71 14.59 23.91
CA PHE A 159 17.10 13.72 22.81
C PHE A 159 16.74 14.40 21.48
N TYR A 160 17.71 14.47 20.57
CA TYR A 160 17.61 15.22 19.31
C TYR A 160 16.37 14.86 18.47
N THR A 161 15.93 15.81 17.63
CA THR A 161 14.90 15.60 16.60
C THR A 161 15.27 14.42 15.70
N THR A 162 14.57 13.30 15.89
CA THR A 162 14.74 12.07 15.10
C THR A 162 13.76 12.05 13.93
N PHE A 163 13.92 11.07 13.04
CA PHE A 163 12.91 10.75 12.03
C PHE A 163 11.51 10.57 12.63
N ASP A 164 11.39 10.02 13.84
CA ASP A 164 10.10 9.87 14.54
C ASP A 164 9.42 11.20 14.86
N SER A 165 10.16 12.31 14.97
CA SER A 165 9.57 13.65 15.18
C SER A 165 9.17 14.28 13.85
N ILE A 166 10.10 14.32 12.89
CA ILE A 166 9.89 15.07 11.63
C ILE A 166 8.79 14.47 10.76
N PHE A 167 8.52 13.17 10.88
CA PHE A 167 7.51 12.50 10.07
C PHE A 167 6.11 12.52 10.67
N ARG A 168 5.91 12.89 11.95
CA ARG A 168 4.60 12.88 12.65
C ARG A 168 3.49 13.53 11.83
N ASN A 169 2.26 13.04 11.98
CA ASN A 169 1.08 13.64 11.33
C ASN A 169 0.88 15.10 11.74
N HIS A 170 1.21 15.42 12.98
CA HIS A 170 1.05 16.75 13.56
C HIS A 170 2.35 17.23 14.18
N ILE A 171 2.56 18.55 14.13
CA ILE A 171 3.68 19.22 14.78
C ILE A 171 3.52 19.12 16.29
N ARG A 172 4.59 18.72 17.01
CA ARG A 172 4.58 18.42 18.44
C ARG A 172 3.98 19.55 19.29
N THR A 173 4.29 20.79 18.92
CA THR A 173 4.06 22.00 19.71
C THR A 173 2.68 22.62 19.46
N THR A 174 2.22 22.60 18.21
CA THR A 174 1.00 23.31 17.79
C THR A 174 -0.17 22.39 17.45
N SER A 175 0.04 21.06 17.41
CA SER A 175 -0.92 20.07 16.90
C SER A 175 -1.42 20.33 15.48
N ASN A 176 -0.79 21.26 14.75
CA ASN A 176 -1.09 21.54 13.36
C ASN A 176 -0.59 20.41 12.46
N LYS A 177 -1.24 20.24 11.29
CA LYS A 177 -0.86 19.20 10.33
C LYS A 177 0.55 19.46 9.77
N ASN A 178 1.39 18.44 9.84
CA ASN A 178 2.74 18.47 9.28
C ASN A 178 2.69 18.46 7.75
N LYS A 179 3.33 19.46 7.13
CA LYS A 179 3.31 19.65 5.67
C LYS A 179 4.43 18.92 4.93
N LEU A 180 5.37 18.27 5.64
CA LEU A 180 6.55 17.63 5.04
C LEU A 180 6.16 16.63 3.94
N GLY A 181 5.31 15.66 4.28
CA GLY A 181 4.95 14.60 3.32
C GLY A 181 4.19 15.11 2.10
N ALA A 182 3.32 16.12 2.28
CA ALA A 182 2.66 16.78 1.15
C ALA A 182 3.66 17.52 0.26
N SER A 183 4.72 18.12 0.84
CA SER A 183 5.71 18.87 0.08
C SER A 183 6.60 18.02 -0.83
N MET A 184 6.86 16.76 -0.47
CA MET A 184 7.66 15.80 -1.26
C MET A 184 6.84 15.11 -2.36
N GLY A 185 5.51 15.23 -2.31
CA GLY A 185 4.62 14.39 -3.10
C GLY A 185 4.44 12.99 -2.49
N HIS A 186 3.28 12.40 -2.72
CA HIS A 186 2.83 11.18 -2.04
C HIS A 186 3.75 9.99 -2.28
N SER A 187 4.10 9.74 -3.55
CA SER A 187 5.01 8.68 -3.99
C SER A 187 6.37 8.70 -3.29
N LEU A 188 7.02 9.86 -3.20
CA LEU A 188 8.33 10.01 -2.56
C LEU A 188 8.22 9.91 -1.05
N SER A 189 7.21 10.56 -0.48
CA SER A 189 6.99 10.55 0.96
C SER A 189 6.78 9.12 1.48
N ASP A 190 5.98 8.31 0.78
CA ASP A 190 5.71 6.93 1.21
C ASP A 190 6.96 6.04 1.05
N ALA A 191 7.76 6.23 -0.01
CA ALA A 191 9.03 5.51 -0.18
C ALA A 191 10.06 5.84 0.91
N VAL A 192 10.11 7.10 1.36
CA VAL A 192 10.94 7.52 2.50
C VAL A 192 10.41 6.89 3.79
N MET A 193 9.10 6.88 4.01
CA MET A 193 8.49 6.25 5.17
C MET A 193 8.79 4.74 5.23
N ASP A 194 8.68 4.04 4.12
CA ASP A 194 9.06 2.63 3.99
C ASP A 194 10.51 2.37 4.39
N CYS A 195 11.42 3.22 3.92
CA CYS A 195 12.85 3.02 4.11
C CYS A 195 13.32 3.32 5.53
N PHE A 196 12.72 4.30 6.21
CA PHE A 196 13.22 4.81 7.48
C PHE A 196 12.30 4.50 8.67
N MET A 197 10.99 4.43 8.47
CA MET A 197 10.01 4.39 9.55
C MET A 197 9.24 3.06 9.63
N HIS A 198 8.81 2.53 8.49
CA HIS A 198 7.93 1.36 8.46
C HIS A 198 8.59 0.14 9.12
N TYR A 199 7.87 -0.54 10.01
CA TYR A 199 8.42 -1.63 10.82
C TYR A 199 8.86 -2.85 9.99
N ALA A 200 8.14 -3.15 8.90
CA ALA A 200 8.51 -4.20 7.95
C ALA A 200 9.57 -3.74 6.93
N GLY A 201 9.85 -2.44 6.87
CA GLY A 201 10.81 -1.86 5.94
C GLY A 201 12.26 -2.15 6.31
N PRO A 202 13.22 -1.74 5.45
CA PRO A 202 14.62 -2.06 5.68
C PRO A 202 15.21 -1.41 6.93
N ARG A 203 14.79 -0.18 7.26
CA ARG A 203 15.29 0.63 8.39
C ARG A 203 16.82 0.55 8.50
N LEU A 204 17.48 0.62 7.34
CA LEU A 204 18.91 0.33 7.22
C LEU A 204 19.74 1.34 8.02
N ARG A 205 19.28 2.59 8.11
CA ARG A 205 19.87 3.64 8.93
C ARG A 205 20.01 3.25 10.40
N ASP A 206 18.96 2.71 11.01
CA ASP A 206 19.01 2.31 12.41
C ASP A 206 19.96 1.12 12.61
N LYS A 207 19.93 0.16 11.68
CA LYS A 207 20.82 -1.02 11.68
C LYS A 207 22.29 -0.62 11.53
N CYS A 208 22.59 0.33 10.63
CA CYS A 208 23.91 0.94 10.45
C CYS A 208 24.37 1.65 11.72
N ALA A 209 23.53 2.52 12.29
CA ALA A 209 23.87 3.27 13.49
C ALA A 209 24.22 2.31 14.65
N HIS A 210 23.55 1.17 14.76
CA HIS A 210 23.82 0.15 15.77
C HIS A 210 24.98 -0.81 15.45
N GLY A 211 25.66 -0.66 14.31
CA GLY A 211 26.77 -1.53 13.91
C GLY A 211 26.34 -2.98 13.71
N SER A 212 25.10 -3.19 13.27
CA SER A 212 24.43 -4.49 13.26
C SER A 212 24.27 -5.10 11.87
N ILE A 213 25.02 -4.65 10.87
CA ILE A 213 24.93 -5.18 9.50
C ILE A 213 26.05 -6.21 9.27
N LEU A 214 25.69 -7.37 8.71
CA LEU A 214 26.63 -8.43 8.34
C LEU A 214 26.87 -8.53 6.83
N ASP A 215 25.84 -8.33 6.01
CA ASP A 215 25.97 -8.31 4.56
C ASP A 215 24.99 -7.28 3.98
N LEU A 216 25.54 -6.26 3.33
CA LEU A 216 24.73 -5.23 2.67
C LEU A 216 24.52 -5.61 1.21
N GLU A 217 23.25 -5.86 0.85
CA GLU A 217 22.85 -6.10 -0.53
C GLU A 217 23.14 -4.83 -1.37
N PRO A 218 23.99 -4.89 -2.41
CA PRO A 218 24.38 -3.70 -3.18
C PRO A 218 23.20 -2.94 -3.78
N LYS A 219 22.18 -3.65 -4.24
CA LYS A 219 20.96 -3.06 -4.80
C LYS A 219 20.10 -2.35 -3.76
N LEU A 220 20.15 -2.78 -2.50
CA LEU A 220 19.51 -2.06 -1.40
C LEU A 220 20.25 -0.75 -1.12
N ALA A 221 21.59 -0.77 -1.12
CA ALA A 221 22.37 0.47 -1.00
C ALA A 221 22.06 1.43 -2.16
N LEU A 222 22.07 0.91 -3.39
CA LEU A 222 21.67 1.65 -4.59
C LEU A 222 20.28 2.27 -4.43
N HIS A 223 19.29 1.51 -3.93
CA HIS A 223 17.93 2.02 -3.70
C HIS A 223 17.92 3.27 -2.80
N TYR A 224 18.66 3.28 -1.69
CA TYR A 224 18.75 4.45 -0.81
C TYR A 224 19.40 5.65 -1.51
N HIS A 225 20.47 5.44 -2.28
CA HIS A 225 21.07 6.51 -3.08
C HIS A 225 20.12 7.06 -4.14
N MET A 226 19.37 6.19 -4.82
CA MET A 226 18.39 6.61 -5.82
C MET A 226 17.25 7.38 -5.17
N LEU A 227 16.73 6.93 -4.03
CA LEU A 227 15.71 7.65 -3.27
C LEU A 227 16.19 9.06 -2.87
N PHE A 228 17.45 9.19 -2.43
CA PHE A 228 18.05 10.49 -2.13
C PHE A 228 18.11 11.38 -3.38
N LEU A 229 18.56 10.83 -4.51
CA LEU A 229 18.62 11.57 -5.77
C LEU A 229 17.23 11.97 -6.29
N SER A 230 16.21 11.16 -6.08
CA SER A 230 14.83 11.51 -6.42
C SER A 230 14.34 12.72 -5.60
N LEU A 231 14.70 12.80 -4.32
CA LEU A 231 14.46 13.99 -3.50
C LEU A 231 15.26 15.19 -4.00
N CYS A 232 16.53 14.98 -4.39
CA CYS A 232 17.33 16.05 -4.98
C CYS A 232 16.69 16.63 -6.26
N LEU A 233 16.18 15.76 -7.14
CA LEU A 233 15.45 16.16 -8.35
C LEU A 233 14.14 16.89 -8.00
N HIS A 234 13.39 16.39 -7.01
CA HIS A 234 12.14 17.00 -6.57
C HIS A 234 12.35 18.44 -6.08
N TYR A 235 13.41 18.69 -5.32
CA TYR A 235 13.80 20.02 -4.83
C TYR A 235 14.86 20.70 -5.72
N SER A 236 14.83 20.47 -7.03
CA SER A 236 15.80 21.07 -7.95
C SER A 236 15.74 22.60 -8.04
N LYS A 237 16.89 23.25 -8.27
CA LYS A 237 17.02 24.70 -8.44
C LYS A 237 16.50 25.19 -9.80
N ASN A 238 16.67 24.36 -10.84
CA ASN A 238 16.31 24.62 -12.23
C ASN A 238 15.67 23.36 -12.83
N LYS A 239 15.07 23.44 -14.02
CA LYS A 239 14.72 22.23 -14.79
C LYS A 239 16.02 21.51 -15.20
N ILE A 240 16.50 20.60 -14.35
CA ILE A 240 17.73 19.78 -14.46
C ILE A 240 17.79 18.95 -15.76
N PHE A 241 16.67 18.81 -16.46
CA PHE A 241 16.51 18.06 -17.70
C PHE A 241 17.58 18.31 -18.78
N ASN A 242 18.20 19.48 -18.82
CA ASN A 242 19.19 19.81 -19.87
C ASN A 242 20.58 19.22 -19.60
N SER A 243 20.94 18.92 -18.35
CA SER A 243 22.29 18.41 -17.99
C SER A 243 22.32 16.92 -17.67
N VAL A 244 21.17 16.32 -17.33
CA VAL A 244 21.07 14.92 -16.94
C VAL A 244 20.54 14.10 -18.11
N SER A 245 21.15 12.94 -18.38
CA SER A 245 20.62 12.04 -19.41
C SER A 245 19.17 11.61 -19.11
N GLU A 246 18.31 11.60 -20.13
CA GLU A 246 16.90 11.21 -19.98
C GLU A 246 16.76 9.81 -19.36
N GLN A 247 17.68 8.90 -19.70
CA GLN A 247 17.76 7.56 -19.10
C GLN A 247 18.01 7.61 -17.59
N CYS A 248 18.92 8.46 -17.12
CA CYS A 248 19.18 8.63 -15.69
C CYS A 248 17.95 9.22 -14.98
N TYR A 249 17.36 10.26 -15.55
CA TYR A 249 16.14 10.87 -15.02
C TYR A 249 14.99 9.86 -14.88
N ASN A 250 14.70 9.10 -15.93
CA ASN A 250 13.62 8.10 -15.93
C ASN A 250 13.88 6.98 -14.92
N LYS A 251 15.13 6.53 -14.76
CA LYS A 251 15.49 5.52 -13.74
C LYS A 251 15.27 6.05 -12.31
N ILE A 252 15.62 7.31 -12.05
CA ILE A 252 15.49 7.91 -10.71
C ILE A 252 14.03 8.28 -10.42
N SER A 253 13.28 8.80 -11.39
CA SER A 253 11.89 9.24 -11.20
C SER A 253 10.91 8.07 -10.99
N THR A 254 11.14 6.93 -11.65
CA THR A 254 10.30 5.71 -11.53
C THR A 254 10.50 4.94 -10.22
N SER A 255 11.48 5.32 -9.40
CA SER A 255 11.82 4.61 -8.16
C SER A 255 10.84 4.83 -6.98
N THR A 256 9.77 5.60 -7.20
CA THR A 256 8.99 6.28 -6.15
C THR A 256 7.63 5.62 -5.89
N ILE A 257 7.65 4.38 -5.42
CA ILE A 257 6.43 3.68 -5.01
C ILE A 257 6.73 2.90 -3.73
N SER A 258 5.90 3.10 -2.72
CA SER A 258 5.94 2.31 -1.48
C SER A 258 5.64 0.83 -1.75
N ILE A 259 6.39 -0.04 -1.07
CA ILE A 259 6.31 -1.49 -1.11
C ILE A 259 5.74 -2.05 0.19
N TYR A 260 6.02 -1.40 1.31
CA TYR A 260 5.66 -1.94 2.62
C TYR A 260 4.36 -1.33 3.13
N ASP A 261 4.02 -0.13 2.68
CA ASP A 261 2.85 0.56 3.15
C ASP A 261 1.56 -0.08 2.65
N TYR A 262 0.83 -0.73 3.55
CA TYR A 262 -0.40 -1.42 3.22
C TYR A 262 -1.49 -0.52 2.61
N ARG A 263 -1.50 0.78 2.91
CA ARG A 263 -2.46 1.72 2.31
C ARG A 263 -2.07 2.07 0.89
N ALA A 264 -0.78 2.38 0.66
CA ALA A 264 -0.28 2.65 -0.68
C ALA A 264 -0.47 1.43 -1.59
N LEU A 265 -0.16 0.23 -1.08
CA LEU A 265 -0.39 -1.04 -1.77
C LEU A 265 -1.87 -1.25 -2.08
N PHE A 266 -2.78 -1.02 -1.11
CA PHE A 266 -4.21 -1.13 -1.36
C PHE A 266 -4.68 -0.17 -2.45
N ILE A 267 -4.21 1.08 -2.44
CA ILE A 267 -4.59 2.08 -3.45
C ILE A 267 -4.07 1.68 -4.83
N GLN A 268 -2.83 1.18 -4.92
CA GLN A 268 -2.27 0.68 -6.16
C GLN A 268 -3.06 -0.53 -6.68
N GLU A 269 -3.35 -1.50 -5.82
CA GLU A 269 -4.17 -2.67 -6.16
C GLU A 269 -5.59 -2.29 -6.57
N TRP A 270 -6.20 -1.33 -5.87
CA TRP A 270 -7.52 -0.79 -6.22
C TRP A 270 -7.50 -0.13 -7.59
N ASN A 271 -6.54 0.76 -7.85
CA ASN A 271 -6.46 1.47 -9.13
C ASN A 271 -6.20 0.51 -10.30
N ASN A 272 -5.34 -0.50 -10.10
CA ASN A 272 -5.14 -1.58 -11.07
C ASN A 272 -6.42 -2.41 -11.27
N TYR A 273 -7.12 -2.71 -10.18
CA TYR A 273 -8.39 -3.43 -10.22
C TYR A 273 -9.46 -2.65 -10.98
N VAL A 274 -9.59 -1.34 -10.77
CA VAL A 274 -10.51 -0.46 -11.50
C VAL A 274 -10.22 -0.51 -12.99
N ASP A 275 -8.94 -0.45 -13.39
CA ASP A 275 -8.53 -0.54 -14.80
C ASP A 275 -8.91 -1.90 -15.42
N CYS A 276 -8.69 -3.01 -14.69
CA CYS A 276 -9.03 -4.35 -15.18
C CYS A 276 -10.53 -4.69 -15.10
N PHE A 277 -11.26 -4.00 -14.22
CA PHE A 277 -12.68 -4.27 -13.99
C PHE A 277 -13.56 -3.78 -15.14
N ASP A 278 -13.09 -2.84 -15.99
CA ASP A 278 -13.90 -2.36 -17.12
C ASP A 278 -14.40 -3.56 -17.95
N SER A 279 -15.68 -3.86 -17.74
CA SER A 279 -16.37 -5.00 -18.29
C SER A 279 -17.32 -4.56 -19.38
N SER A 280 -17.38 -3.27 -19.70
CA SER A 280 -18.31 -2.72 -20.67
C SER A 280 -18.04 -3.28 -22.06
N GLU A 281 -16.79 -3.25 -22.51
CA GLU A 281 -16.33 -3.85 -23.77
C GLU A 281 -16.51 -5.38 -23.77
N PHE A 282 -16.16 -6.04 -22.68
CA PHE A 282 -16.31 -7.49 -22.55
C PHE A 282 -17.77 -7.92 -22.65
N ILE A 283 -18.69 -7.24 -21.95
CA ILE A 283 -20.12 -7.55 -21.95
C ILE A 283 -20.76 -7.19 -23.30
N SER A 284 -20.36 -6.09 -23.95
CA SER A 284 -20.89 -5.70 -25.26
C SER A 284 -20.51 -6.67 -26.38
N ASN A 285 -19.38 -7.36 -26.23
CA ASN A 285 -18.86 -8.29 -27.25
C ASN A 285 -19.43 -9.72 -27.15
N LEU A 286 -20.24 -10.01 -26.11
CA LEU A 286 -20.82 -11.35 -25.94
C LEU A 286 -21.83 -11.67 -27.03
N LYS A 287 -21.67 -12.83 -27.69
CA LYS A 287 -22.61 -13.31 -28.70
C LYS A 287 -23.97 -13.60 -28.04
N SER A 288 -25.01 -12.92 -28.50
CA SER A 288 -26.36 -13.15 -27.99
C SER A 288 -26.76 -14.62 -28.21
N THR A 289 -27.07 -15.34 -27.14
CA THR A 289 -27.69 -16.67 -27.27
C THR A 289 -29.17 -16.45 -27.52
N GLY A 290 -29.68 -16.93 -28.66
CA GLY A 290 -31.09 -16.75 -29.01
C GLY A 290 -32.02 -17.26 -27.90
N ASN A 291 -32.82 -16.35 -27.33
CA ASN A 291 -34.04 -16.56 -26.54
C ASN A 291 -34.12 -17.76 -25.58
N THR A 292 -33.03 -18.19 -24.95
CA THR A 292 -33.12 -19.00 -23.73
C THR A 292 -33.51 -18.08 -22.58
N ARG A 293 -34.79 -18.00 -22.24
CA ARG A 293 -35.22 -17.42 -20.95
C ARG A 293 -34.86 -18.41 -19.85
N LEU A 294 -33.91 -18.08 -18.99
CA LEU A 294 -33.80 -18.70 -17.66
C LEU A 294 -35.13 -18.48 -16.93
N GLN A 295 -35.96 -19.51 -16.88
CA GLN A 295 -36.95 -19.63 -15.83
C GLN A 295 -36.22 -20.22 -14.63
N ILE A 296 -35.96 -19.40 -13.61
CA ILE A 296 -35.57 -19.89 -12.29
C ILE A 296 -36.83 -20.50 -11.68
N SER A 297 -37.20 -21.69 -12.15
CA SER A 297 -38.31 -22.47 -11.63
C SER A 297 -37.73 -23.43 -10.61
N GLU A 298 -37.61 -22.98 -9.37
CA GLU A 298 -37.86 -23.78 -8.16
C GLU A 298 -37.47 -22.94 -6.94
N VAL A 299 -38.49 -22.42 -6.27
CA VAL A 299 -38.45 -21.77 -4.95
C VAL A 299 -38.49 -22.84 -3.82
N THR A 300 -38.38 -24.12 -4.16
CA THR A 300 -38.58 -25.24 -3.23
C THR A 300 -37.29 -25.67 -2.51
N ASP A 301 -36.13 -25.63 -3.16
CA ASP A 301 -34.81 -25.74 -2.48
C ASP A 301 -34.47 -24.52 -1.60
N PHE A 302 -35.34 -23.52 -1.65
CA PHE A 302 -35.17 -22.23 -1.00
C PHE A 302 -35.89 -22.12 0.34
N GLU A 303 -36.78 -23.05 0.71
CA GLU A 303 -37.43 -23.12 2.03
C GLU A 303 -36.54 -23.84 3.05
N SER A 304 -35.87 -24.93 2.65
CA SER A 304 -34.94 -25.69 3.49
C SER A 304 -33.72 -24.86 3.94
N SER A 305 -33.27 -23.92 3.09
CA SER A 305 -32.20 -22.97 3.43
C SER A 305 -32.66 -21.82 4.35
N PHE A 306 -33.96 -21.57 4.45
CA PHE A 306 -34.55 -20.50 5.26
C PHE A 306 -34.63 -20.88 6.74
N ASP A 307 -34.94 -22.15 7.03
CA ASP A 307 -35.02 -22.68 8.39
C ASP A 307 -33.66 -22.77 9.09
N LEU A 308 -32.56 -22.91 8.33
CA LEU A 308 -31.20 -22.93 8.88
C LEU A 308 -30.71 -21.54 9.33
N ILE A 309 -31.26 -20.46 8.75
CA ILE A 309 -30.82 -19.07 8.99
C ILE A 309 -31.74 -18.37 10.01
N SER A 310 -33.01 -18.76 10.08
CA SER A 310 -33.99 -18.17 11.01
C SER A 310 -33.66 -18.46 12.49
N SER A 311 -33.03 -19.60 12.79
CA SER A 311 -32.63 -19.98 14.16
C SER A 311 -31.52 -19.10 14.76
N SER A 312 -30.78 -18.36 13.93
CA SER A 312 -29.55 -17.65 14.34
C SER A 312 -29.77 -16.18 14.68
N PHE A 313 -30.99 -15.64 14.56
CA PHE A 313 -31.19 -14.18 14.51
C PHE A 313 -32.30 -13.58 15.38
N ASN A 314 -32.67 -14.26 16.47
CA ASN A 314 -33.48 -13.64 17.52
C ASN A 314 -32.61 -12.89 18.53
N HIS A 315 -32.30 -11.62 18.28
CA HIS A 315 -32.25 -10.59 19.33
C HIS A 315 -32.16 -9.15 18.79
N SER A 316 -32.91 -8.30 19.48
CA SER A 316 -32.96 -6.83 19.48
C SER A 316 -33.83 -6.13 18.42
N LYS A 317 -34.68 -5.25 18.96
CA LYS A 317 -35.81 -4.53 18.35
C LYS A 317 -35.55 -3.02 18.44
N LYS A 318 -36.25 -2.29 17.56
CA LYS A 318 -36.62 -0.86 17.60
C LYS A 318 -35.54 0.16 17.18
N ASN A 319 -35.52 0.47 15.89
CA ASN A 319 -35.92 1.77 15.30
C ASN A 319 -35.72 1.72 13.77
N ASN A 320 -36.35 2.62 13.01
CA ASN A 320 -36.27 2.81 11.54
C ASN A 320 -37.39 2.17 10.71
N LYS A 321 -38.62 2.70 10.88
CA LYS A 321 -39.86 2.24 10.22
C LYS A 321 -40.22 2.98 8.90
N ILE A 322 -39.39 3.91 8.41
CA ILE A 322 -39.84 4.88 7.37
C ILE A 322 -39.40 4.52 5.94
N VAL A 323 -38.32 3.75 5.74
CA VAL A 323 -37.94 3.23 4.40
C VAL A 323 -38.47 1.80 4.17
N PHE A 324 -38.77 1.09 5.26
CA PHE A 324 -39.28 -0.29 5.26
C PHE A 324 -40.69 -0.44 4.65
N LEU A 325 -41.58 0.53 4.87
CA LEU A 325 -42.96 0.45 4.37
C LEU A 325 -43.01 0.61 2.85
N THR A 326 -42.22 1.50 2.26
CA THR A 326 -42.29 1.75 0.82
C THR A 326 -41.82 0.57 -0.03
N LEU A 327 -40.77 -0.14 0.38
CA LEU A 327 -40.20 -1.26 -0.39
C LEU A 327 -40.92 -2.59 -0.15
N CYS A 328 -41.37 -2.84 1.09
CA CYS A 328 -42.25 -3.98 1.37
C CYS A 328 -43.62 -3.77 0.75
N ASP A 329 -44.17 -2.55 0.72
CA ASP A 329 -45.44 -2.28 0.04
C ASP A 329 -45.30 -2.41 -1.48
N GLU A 330 -44.14 -2.12 -2.09
CA GLU A 330 -43.93 -2.35 -3.52
C GLU A 330 -43.71 -3.82 -3.88
N LEU A 331 -42.94 -4.59 -3.08
CA LEU A 331 -42.79 -6.03 -3.29
C LEU A 331 -44.06 -6.80 -2.95
N VAL A 332 -44.83 -6.36 -1.94
CA VAL A 332 -46.15 -6.91 -1.60
C VAL A 332 -47.21 -6.47 -2.62
N LYS A 333 -47.15 -5.26 -3.19
CA LYS A 333 -47.99 -4.85 -4.33
C LYS A 333 -47.66 -5.64 -5.59
N LEU A 334 -46.38 -5.89 -5.88
CA LEU A 334 -45.95 -6.77 -6.97
C LEU A 334 -46.41 -8.21 -6.73
N GLN A 335 -46.29 -8.71 -5.50
CA GLN A 335 -46.78 -10.02 -5.12
C GLN A 335 -48.31 -10.10 -5.20
N SER A 336 -49.06 -9.08 -4.79
CA SER A 336 -50.53 -9.05 -4.85
C SER A 336 -51.06 -8.92 -6.28
N LEU A 337 -50.45 -8.07 -7.12
CA LEU A 337 -50.75 -7.97 -8.56
C LEU A 337 -50.46 -9.26 -9.34
N LEU A 338 -49.50 -10.06 -8.87
CA LEU A 338 -49.14 -11.35 -9.47
C LEU A 338 -49.98 -12.51 -8.89
N SER A 339 -50.46 -12.37 -7.65
CA SER A 339 -51.41 -13.28 -7.00
C SER A 339 -52.79 -13.20 -7.64
N GLU A 340 -53.26 -11.99 -8.01
CA GLU A 340 -54.48 -11.78 -8.80
C GLU A 340 -54.42 -12.44 -10.20
N LYS A 341 -53.22 -12.75 -10.70
CA LYS A 341 -53.00 -13.48 -11.96
C LYS A 341 -52.69 -14.98 -11.77
N GLY A 342 -52.87 -15.53 -10.57
CA GLY A 342 -52.79 -16.97 -10.30
C GLY A 342 -51.40 -17.60 -10.38
N ARG A 343 -50.31 -16.81 -10.36
CA ARG A 343 -48.94 -17.35 -10.41
C ARG A 343 -48.35 -17.53 -9.01
N LYS A 344 -48.11 -18.79 -8.62
CA LYS A 344 -47.58 -19.19 -7.29
C LYS A 344 -46.06 -18.98 -7.10
N SER A 345 -45.31 -18.65 -8.15
CA SER A 345 -43.85 -18.47 -8.09
C SER A 345 -43.40 -17.15 -8.71
N LEU A 346 -42.65 -16.36 -7.96
CA LEU A 346 -42.02 -15.13 -8.45
C LEU A 346 -40.83 -15.49 -9.34
N VAL A 347 -40.98 -15.37 -10.65
CA VAL A 347 -39.86 -15.54 -11.60
C VAL A 347 -39.18 -14.18 -11.77
N ILE A 348 -38.11 -13.95 -10.99
CA ILE A 348 -37.23 -12.80 -11.20
C ILE A 348 -36.29 -13.14 -12.37
N SER A 349 -36.32 -12.34 -13.44
CA SER A 349 -35.36 -12.48 -14.54
C SER A 349 -34.01 -11.90 -14.13
N SER A 350 -32.93 -12.33 -14.78
CA SER A 350 -31.60 -11.75 -14.57
C SER A 350 -31.56 -10.24 -14.89
N GLU A 351 -32.39 -9.78 -15.83
CA GLU A 351 -32.49 -8.36 -16.17
C GLU A 351 -33.15 -7.55 -15.05
N HIS A 352 -34.24 -8.04 -14.44
CA HIS A 352 -34.85 -7.37 -13.28
C HIS A 352 -33.90 -7.31 -12.08
N LEU A 353 -33.09 -8.37 -11.88
CA LEU A 353 -32.06 -8.37 -10.85
C LEU A 353 -30.98 -7.32 -11.13
N PHE A 354 -30.52 -7.23 -12.38
CA PHE A 354 -29.54 -6.23 -12.80
C PHE A 354 -30.06 -4.80 -12.61
N GLU A 355 -31.28 -4.50 -13.07
CA GLU A 355 -31.93 -3.19 -12.89
C GLU A 355 -32.04 -2.82 -11.40
N TYR A 356 -32.44 -3.78 -10.55
CA TYR A 356 -32.52 -3.56 -9.11
C TYR A 356 -31.15 -3.21 -8.49
N LEU A 357 -30.10 -3.95 -8.85
CA LEU A 357 -28.76 -3.70 -8.32
C LEU A 357 -28.20 -2.34 -8.79
N GLN A 358 -28.49 -1.94 -10.03
CA GLN A 358 -28.16 -0.60 -10.53
C GLN A 358 -28.94 0.50 -9.82
N MET A 359 -30.22 0.27 -9.49
CA MET A 359 -31.00 1.22 -8.69
C MET A 359 -30.46 1.34 -7.27
N TYR A 360 -29.99 0.23 -6.70
CA TYR A 360 -29.51 0.16 -5.33
C TYR A 360 -28.24 1.00 -5.10
N ASP A 361 -27.25 0.86 -5.98
CA ASP A 361 -26.01 1.64 -5.88
C ASP A 361 -25.55 2.08 -7.27
N ARG A 362 -25.69 3.37 -7.57
CA ARG A 362 -25.32 3.93 -8.88
C ARG A 362 -23.85 4.33 -9.00
N ARG A 363 -23.06 4.19 -7.92
CA ARG A 363 -21.67 4.64 -7.91
C ARG A 363 -20.84 3.82 -8.89
N LYS A 364 -19.92 4.47 -9.59
CA LYS A 364 -18.94 3.77 -10.43
C LYS A 364 -17.71 3.44 -9.60
N LEU A 365 -16.96 2.44 -10.05
CA LEU A 365 -15.60 2.26 -9.55
C LEU A 365 -14.76 3.40 -10.11
N GLU A 366 -14.15 4.16 -9.22
CA GLU A 366 -13.31 5.30 -9.57
C GLU A 366 -11.92 5.08 -8.96
N LYS A 367 -10.90 5.57 -9.67
CA LYS A 367 -9.55 5.58 -9.11
C LYS A 367 -9.50 6.48 -7.89
N ILE A 368 -8.73 6.06 -6.91
CA ILE A 368 -8.49 6.85 -5.70
C ILE A 368 -7.09 7.43 -5.74
N GLU A 369 -6.99 8.70 -5.36
CA GLU A 369 -5.72 9.39 -5.24
C GLU A 369 -5.01 8.95 -3.96
N LEU A 370 -3.72 8.69 -4.08
CA LEU A 370 -2.85 8.44 -2.93
C LEU A 370 -2.72 9.74 -2.14
N LYS A 371 -3.18 9.75 -0.89
CA LYS A 371 -2.99 10.88 0.03
C LYS A 371 -2.01 10.48 1.11
N TYR A 372 -1.00 11.33 1.35
CA TYR A 372 -0.04 11.12 2.43
C TYR A 372 -0.77 11.17 3.78
N LEU A 373 -0.62 10.10 4.53
CA LEU A 373 -0.97 10.01 5.94
C LEU A 373 0.22 9.32 6.62
N ASN A 374 0.75 9.88 7.69
CA ASN A 374 1.80 9.18 8.44
C ASN A 374 1.16 8.00 9.20
N HIS A 375 1.81 6.85 9.09
CA HIS A 375 1.42 5.56 9.65
C HIS A 375 1.98 5.30 11.05
N TYR A 376 2.85 6.17 11.56
CA TYR A 376 3.53 5.96 12.83
C TYR A 376 2.55 5.74 13.99
N ASP A 377 1.38 6.39 13.92
CA ASP A 377 0.35 6.31 14.95
C ASP A 377 -0.74 5.26 14.64
N VAL A 378 -0.60 4.48 13.55
CA VAL A 378 -1.59 3.48 13.14
C VAL A 378 -1.36 2.17 13.89
N LEU A 379 -2.38 1.73 14.65
CA LEU A 379 -2.34 0.49 15.41
C LEU A 379 -2.16 -0.73 14.50
N GLU A 380 -1.39 -1.75 14.92
CA GLU A 380 -1.15 -2.99 14.18
C GLU A 380 -2.46 -3.69 13.72
N GLN A 381 -3.52 -3.61 14.53
CA GLN A 381 -4.85 -4.15 14.21
C GLN A 381 -5.48 -3.50 12.98
N HIS A 382 -5.21 -2.21 12.75
CA HIS A 382 -5.67 -1.48 11.57
C HIS A 382 -4.95 -1.96 10.30
N LEU A 383 -3.65 -2.17 10.39
CA LEU A 383 -2.85 -2.73 9.28
C LEU A 383 -3.35 -4.13 8.87
N ASN A 384 -3.72 -4.96 9.84
CA ASN A 384 -4.32 -6.27 9.57
C ASN A 384 -5.64 -6.17 8.80
N LEU A 385 -6.49 -5.19 9.12
CA LEU A 385 -7.74 -4.99 8.39
C LEU A 385 -7.52 -4.48 6.96
N VAL A 386 -6.55 -3.59 6.74
CA VAL A 386 -6.16 -3.15 5.39
C VAL A 386 -5.67 -4.34 4.57
N ASN A 387 -4.88 -5.24 5.16
CA ASN A 387 -4.47 -6.48 4.51
C ASN A 387 -5.64 -7.41 4.15
N ILE A 388 -6.65 -7.50 5.02
CA ILE A 388 -7.86 -8.26 4.70
C ILE A 388 -8.61 -7.60 3.51
N CYS A 389 -8.71 -6.27 3.46
CA CYS A 389 -9.27 -5.56 2.31
C CYS A 389 -8.49 -5.81 1.01
N ARG A 390 -7.16 -5.80 1.06
CA ARG A 390 -6.30 -6.18 -0.08
C ARG A 390 -6.58 -7.60 -0.57
N ARG A 391 -6.64 -8.56 0.36
CA ARG A 391 -6.99 -9.95 0.04
C ARG A 391 -8.35 -10.06 -0.64
N MET A 392 -9.35 -9.30 -0.18
CA MET A 392 -10.65 -9.25 -0.85
C MET A 392 -10.56 -8.72 -2.28
N LEU A 393 -9.78 -7.66 -2.54
CA LEU A 393 -9.57 -7.17 -3.90
C LEU A 393 -8.91 -8.21 -4.79
N THR A 394 -7.89 -8.93 -4.29
CA THR A 394 -7.26 -10.03 -5.03
C THR A 394 -8.29 -11.10 -5.42
N LEU A 395 -9.12 -11.53 -4.46
CA LEU A 395 -10.16 -12.54 -4.70
C LEU A 395 -11.23 -12.06 -5.69
N LEU A 396 -11.65 -10.81 -5.62
CA LEU A 396 -12.60 -10.22 -6.59
C LEU A 396 -11.98 -10.13 -7.98
N SER A 397 -10.72 -9.71 -8.09
CA SER A 397 -9.98 -9.67 -9.36
C SER A 397 -9.85 -11.07 -9.98
N GLU A 398 -9.43 -12.08 -9.19
CA GLU A 398 -9.42 -13.48 -9.60
C GLU A 398 -10.80 -13.94 -10.10
N SER A 399 -11.86 -13.58 -9.38
CA SER A 399 -13.24 -13.96 -9.72
C SER A 399 -13.67 -13.39 -11.06
N VAL A 400 -13.31 -12.13 -11.36
CA VAL A 400 -13.58 -11.50 -12.66
C VAL A 400 -12.81 -12.22 -13.76
N GLN A 401 -11.51 -12.45 -13.57
CA GLN A 401 -10.65 -13.06 -14.58
C GLN A 401 -11.09 -14.49 -14.90
N VAL A 402 -11.36 -15.32 -13.89
CA VAL A 402 -11.82 -16.71 -14.08
C VAL A 402 -13.11 -16.77 -14.90
N VAL A 403 -14.04 -15.83 -14.69
CA VAL A 403 -15.28 -15.78 -15.46
C VAL A 403 -15.04 -15.31 -16.89
N LYS A 404 -14.19 -14.29 -17.09
CA LYS A 404 -13.77 -13.85 -18.43
C LYS A 404 -13.16 -15.02 -19.21
N ASP A 405 -12.16 -15.68 -18.64
CA ASP A 405 -11.46 -16.82 -19.25
C ASP A 405 -12.41 -17.97 -19.59
N LYS A 406 -13.33 -18.30 -18.68
CA LYS A 406 -14.30 -19.38 -18.88
C LYS A 406 -15.29 -19.06 -20.00
N VAL A 407 -15.76 -17.82 -20.08
CA VAL A 407 -16.65 -17.38 -21.15
C VAL A 407 -15.92 -17.42 -22.49
N SER A 408 -14.71 -16.85 -22.58
CA SER A 408 -13.91 -16.89 -23.81
C SER A 408 -13.55 -18.32 -24.24
N SER A 409 -13.23 -19.20 -23.30
CA SER A 409 -13.00 -20.62 -23.59
C SER A 409 -14.23 -21.29 -24.19
N LEU A 410 -15.42 -21.06 -23.61
CA LEU A 410 -16.67 -21.62 -24.13
C LEU A 410 -17.03 -21.03 -25.50
N GLU A 411 -16.76 -19.75 -25.75
CA GLU A 411 -16.93 -19.11 -27.07
C GLU A 411 -16.06 -19.77 -28.13
N ASN A 412 -14.77 -19.95 -27.85
CA ASN A 412 -13.84 -20.61 -28.76
C ASN A 412 -14.32 -22.04 -29.10
N MET A 413 -14.78 -22.80 -28.10
CA MET A 413 -15.32 -24.14 -28.35
C MET A 413 -16.59 -24.13 -29.23
N MET A 414 -17.42 -23.09 -29.13
CA MET A 414 -18.59 -22.95 -30.00
C MET A 414 -18.18 -22.61 -31.43
N ASP A 415 -17.22 -21.70 -31.59
CA ASP A 415 -16.71 -21.26 -32.89
C ASP A 415 -15.99 -22.39 -33.64
N GLU A 416 -15.19 -23.18 -32.93
CA GLU A 416 -14.53 -24.38 -33.44
C GLU A 416 -15.47 -25.57 -33.65
N ARG A 417 -16.76 -25.43 -33.27
CA ARG A 417 -17.77 -26.51 -33.31
C ARG A 417 -17.42 -27.74 -32.46
N THR A 418 -16.55 -27.59 -31.47
CA THR A 418 -16.14 -28.64 -30.51
C THR A 418 -17.02 -28.66 -29.25
N ALA A 419 -17.86 -27.64 -29.05
CA ALA A 419 -18.76 -27.52 -27.90
C ALA A 419 -19.85 -28.60 -27.86
N ARG A 420 -19.88 -29.39 -26.78
CA ARG A 420 -20.96 -30.34 -26.43
C ARG A 420 -22.19 -29.61 -25.89
N THR A 421 -23.32 -30.32 -25.80
CA THR A 421 -24.59 -29.80 -25.25
C THR A 421 -24.43 -29.15 -23.87
N VAL A 422 -23.62 -29.75 -23.00
CA VAL A 422 -23.33 -29.21 -21.66
C VAL A 422 -22.62 -27.85 -21.77
N HIS A 423 -21.61 -27.73 -22.63
CA HIS A 423 -20.87 -26.47 -22.82
C HIS A 423 -21.78 -25.35 -23.32
N ARG A 424 -22.66 -25.63 -24.29
CA ARG A 424 -23.62 -24.65 -24.81
C ARG A 424 -24.64 -24.21 -23.76
N LYS A 425 -25.14 -25.14 -22.94
CA LYS A 425 -26.03 -24.81 -21.81
C LYS A 425 -25.30 -23.94 -20.79
N THR A 426 -24.08 -24.29 -20.41
CA THR A 426 -23.27 -23.51 -19.47
C THR A 426 -22.98 -22.11 -20.00
N TYR A 427 -22.61 -21.97 -21.28
CA TYR A 427 -22.41 -20.66 -21.91
C TYR A 427 -23.69 -19.82 -21.89
N GLY A 428 -24.83 -20.38 -22.30
CA GLY A 428 -26.11 -19.68 -22.28
C GLY A 428 -26.51 -19.20 -20.88
N LEU A 429 -26.27 -20.01 -19.84
CA LEU A 429 -26.49 -19.63 -18.45
C LEU A 429 -25.54 -18.50 -18.01
N LEU A 430 -24.25 -18.60 -18.34
CA LEU A 430 -23.26 -17.59 -18.00
C LEU A 430 -23.61 -16.24 -18.62
N VAL A 431 -23.88 -16.20 -19.93
CA VAL A 431 -24.26 -14.96 -20.64
C VAL A 431 -25.49 -14.31 -20.01
N GLN A 432 -26.47 -15.09 -19.55
CA GLN A 432 -27.67 -14.54 -18.89
C GLN A 432 -27.40 -14.01 -17.49
N CYS A 433 -26.46 -14.61 -16.75
CA CYS A 433 -26.12 -14.23 -15.39
C CYS A 433 -24.94 -13.24 -15.31
N ILE A 434 -24.26 -12.94 -16.41
CA ILE A 434 -23.01 -12.18 -16.39
C ILE A 434 -23.20 -10.74 -15.92
N LYS A 435 -24.23 -10.05 -16.45
CA LYS A 435 -24.54 -8.67 -16.05
C LYS A 435 -24.80 -8.55 -14.53
N PRO A 436 -25.76 -9.30 -13.94
CA PRO A 436 -25.97 -9.21 -12.49
C PRO A 436 -24.77 -9.70 -11.69
N TYR A 437 -23.97 -10.63 -12.21
CA TYR A 437 -22.73 -11.07 -11.56
C TYR A 437 -21.69 -9.95 -11.44
N PHE A 438 -21.38 -9.28 -12.55
CA PHE A 438 -20.45 -8.16 -12.54
C PHE A 438 -20.97 -7.02 -11.64
N GLU A 439 -22.28 -6.82 -11.61
CA GLU A 439 -22.89 -5.80 -10.74
C GLU A 439 -22.77 -6.14 -9.24
N VAL A 440 -22.93 -7.41 -8.86
CA VAL A 440 -22.66 -7.87 -7.49
C VAL A 440 -21.18 -7.68 -7.12
N ILE A 441 -20.25 -8.00 -8.02
CA ILE A 441 -18.82 -7.78 -7.79
C ILE A 441 -18.54 -6.28 -7.62
N ARG A 442 -19.15 -5.42 -8.44
CA ARG A 442 -19.01 -3.95 -8.32
C ARG A 442 -19.45 -3.47 -6.93
N ILE A 443 -20.62 -3.89 -6.47
CA ILE A 443 -21.16 -3.50 -5.15
C ILE A 443 -20.25 -3.98 -4.01
N LEU A 444 -19.74 -5.21 -4.09
CA LEU A 444 -18.80 -5.72 -3.10
C LEU A 444 -17.47 -4.97 -3.12
N SER A 445 -16.97 -4.62 -4.31
CA SER A 445 -15.77 -3.81 -4.46
C SER A 445 -15.94 -2.44 -3.81
N LEU A 446 -17.07 -1.76 -4.05
CA LEU A 446 -17.40 -0.51 -3.38
C LEU A 446 -17.50 -0.68 -1.86
N SER A 447 -18.07 -1.79 -1.38
CA SER A 447 -18.13 -2.10 0.04
C SER A 447 -16.74 -2.28 0.65
N VAL A 448 -15.79 -2.89 -0.07
CA VAL A 448 -14.38 -3.02 0.33
C VAL A 448 -13.73 -1.64 0.40
N LEU A 449 -13.94 -0.79 -0.61
CA LEU A 449 -13.43 0.59 -0.62
C LEU A 449 -13.98 1.40 0.56
N GLU A 450 -15.26 1.30 0.87
CA GLU A 450 -15.85 1.95 2.03
C GLU A 450 -15.21 1.49 3.34
N GLN A 451 -14.93 0.18 3.49
CA GLN A 451 -14.23 -0.31 4.67
C GLN A 451 -12.83 0.29 4.76
N TYR A 452 -12.10 0.36 3.65
CA TYR A 452 -10.79 1.01 3.59
C TYR A 452 -10.86 2.49 3.95
N GLN A 453 -11.78 3.26 3.35
CA GLN A 453 -11.94 4.69 3.61
C GLN A 453 -12.34 4.98 5.06
N ASP A 454 -13.23 4.16 5.63
CA ASP A 454 -13.62 4.28 7.02
C ASP A 454 -12.46 4.01 7.98
N MET A 455 -11.58 3.05 7.64
CA MET A 455 -10.35 2.84 8.40
C MET A 455 -9.43 4.06 8.30
N ASN A 456 -9.42 4.72 7.15
CA ASN A 456 -8.50 5.83 6.88
C ASN A 456 -8.93 7.19 7.43
N ARG A 457 -10.02 7.30 8.20
CA ARG A 457 -10.43 8.58 8.78
C ARG A 457 -9.59 8.92 10.02
N GLU A 458 -9.19 10.18 10.14
CA GLU A 458 -8.28 10.70 11.19
C GLU A 458 -8.94 10.77 12.60
N ASP A 459 -10.25 10.53 12.75
CA ASP A 459 -11.04 10.98 13.93
C ASP A 459 -11.38 9.92 15.01
N PHE A 460 -10.71 8.76 15.09
CA PHE A 460 -11.15 7.71 16.04
C PHE A 460 -10.58 7.86 17.46
N ILE A 461 -11.35 8.57 18.30
CA ILE A 461 -11.07 8.82 19.73
C ILE A 461 -11.33 7.58 20.62
N ASP A 462 -12.12 6.60 20.17
CA ASP A 462 -12.38 5.33 20.88
C ASP A 462 -12.07 4.12 19.99
N ALA A 463 -10.78 3.88 19.78
CA ALA A 463 -10.24 2.84 18.89
C ALA A 463 -10.84 1.45 19.18
N GLU A 464 -10.80 0.98 20.42
CA GLU A 464 -10.94 -0.47 20.71
C GLU A 464 -12.34 -1.04 20.40
N VAL A 465 -13.41 -0.35 20.82
CA VAL A 465 -14.79 -0.80 20.58
C VAL A 465 -15.17 -0.67 19.10
N PHE A 466 -14.67 0.38 18.44
CA PHE A 466 -14.84 0.58 17.01
C PHE A 466 -14.18 -0.54 16.21
N TYR A 467 -12.91 -0.88 16.52
CA TYR A 467 -12.19 -1.95 15.84
C TYR A 467 -12.87 -3.31 15.99
N LYS A 468 -13.35 -3.67 17.19
CA LYS A 468 -14.02 -4.97 17.39
C LYS A 468 -15.27 -5.15 16.52
N LYS A 469 -16.10 -4.11 16.40
CA LYS A 469 -17.27 -4.13 15.50
C LYS A 469 -16.86 -4.12 14.03
N LYS A 470 -15.81 -3.36 13.67
CA LYS A 470 -15.31 -3.27 12.29
C LYS A 470 -14.72 -4.59 11.81
N ILE A 471 -13.93 -5.27 12.64
CA ILE A 471 -13.39 -6.61 12.36
C ILE A 471 -14.50 -7.58 11.99
N GLN A 472 -15.59 -7.65 12.77
CA GLN A 472 -16.72 -8.53 12.45
C GLN A 472 -17.38 -8.20 11.12
N HIS A 473 -17.47 -6.91 10.76
CA HIS A 473 -18.04 -6.51 9.48
C HIS A 473 -17.13 -6.87 8.31
N VAL A 474 -15.84 -6.58 8.43
CA VAL A 474 -14.80 -6.91 7.43
C VAL A 474 -14.71 -8.44 7.24
N GLN A 475 -14.79 -9.24 8.30
CA GLN A 475 -14.82 -10.70 8.21
C GLN A 475 -16.05 -11.22 7.46
N LYS A 476 -17.25 -10.67 7.72
CA LYS A 476 -18.46 -11.05 6.97
C LYS A 476 -18.37 -10.70 5.49
N LEU A 477 -17.74 -9.55 5.19
CA LEU A 477 -17.48 -9.15 3.81
C LEU A 477 -16.49 -10.11 3.16
N LEU A 478 -15.39 -10.48 3.84
CA LEU A 478 -14.43 -11.48 3.36
C LEU A 478 -15.11 -12.80 3.00
N THR A 479 -15.92 -13.36 3.91
CA THR A 479 -16.66 -14.61 3.66
C THR A 479 -17.57 -14.50 2.44
N SER A 480 -18.16 -13.33 2.19
CA SER A 480 -19.01 -13.10 1.00
C SER A 480 -18.17 -13.08 -0.28
N VAL A 481 -16.99 -12.44 -0.24
CA VAL A 481 -16.03 -12.40 -1.34
C VAL A 481 -15.45 -13.79 -1.64
N GLU A 482 -15.08 -14.56 -0.62
CA GLU A 482 -14.59 -15.93 -0.77
C GLU A 482 -15.62 -16.85 -1.44
N ARG A 483 -16.88 -16.77 -1.01
CA ARG A 483 -17.98 -17.54 -1.64
C ARG A 483 -18.19 -17.20 -3.11
N ILE A 484 -18.01 -15.94 -3.50
CA ILE A 484 -18.04 -15.56 -4.91
C ILE A 484 -16.88 -16.20 -5.65
N ASN A 485 -15.65 -16.06 -5.14
CA ASN A 485 -14.48 -16.61 -5.80
C ASN A 485 -14.58 -18.13 -5.99
N GLU A 486 -15.05 -18.86 -4.97
CA GLU A 486 -15.31 -20.30 -5.06
C GLU A 486 -16.40 -20.65 -6.07
N ALA A 487 -17.49 -19.86 -6.11
CA ALA A 487 -18.56 -20.05 -7.10
C ALA A 487 -18.08 -19.78 -8.53
N SER A 488 -17.20 -18.79 -8.73
CA SER A 488 -16.59 -18.46 -10.02
C SER A 488 -15.68 -19.59 -10.50
N LYS A 489 -14.84 -20.13 -9.60
CA LYS A 489 -13.95 -21.27 -9.88
C LYS A 489 -14.74 -22.55 -10.18
N SER A 490 -15.79 -22.84 -9.42
CA SER A 490 -16.63 -24.03 -9.62
C SER A 490 -17.64 -23.91 -10.77
N GLY A 491 -17.94 -22.70 -11.24
CA GLY A 491 -19.00 -22.45 -12.22
C GLY A 491 -20.41 -22.42 -11.64
N ALA A 492 -20.56 -22.38 -10.31
CA ALA A 492 -21.84 -22.33 -9.60
C ALA A 492 -22.41 -20.90 -9.48
N ILE A 493 -22.11 -20.02 -10.45
CA ILE A 493 -22.39 -18.57 -10.38
C ILE A 493 -23.89 -18.30 -10.19
N GLY A 494 -24.77 -19.01 -10.90
CA GLY A 494 -26.22 -18.85 -10.77
C GLY A 494 -26.75 -19.15 -9.37
N LEU A 495 -26.23 -20.19 -8.71
CA LEU A 495 -26.60 -20.56 -7.33
C LEU A 495 -26.04 -19.56 -6.30
N CYS A 496 -24.85 -19.02 -6.57
CA CYS A 496 -24.23 -18.03 -5.72
C CYS A 496 -24.98 -16.70 -5.76
N LEU A 497 -25.38 -16.23 -6.95
CA LEU A 497 -26.17 -14.99 -7.09
C LEU A 497 -27.50 -15.06 -6.36
N SER A 498 -28.20 -16.21 -6.41
CA SER A 498 -29.47 -16.37 -5.70
C SER A 498 -29.29 -16.34 -4.18
N THR A 499 -28.21 -16.94 -3.68
CA THR A 499 -27.87 -17.00 -2.25
C THR A 499 -27.38 -15.67 -1.71
N LEU A 500 -26.56 -14.95 -2.48
CA LEU A 500 -26.03 -13.63 -2.14
C LEU A 500 -27.12 -12.56 -2.16
N PHE A 501 -28.00 -12.57 -3.16
CA PHE A 501 -29.16 -11.68 -3.21
C PHE A 501 -30.03 -11.80 -1.95
N ARG A 502 -30.28 -13.03 -1.48
CA ARG A 502 -31.01 -13.27 -0.23
C ARG A 502 -30.27 -12.78 1.00
N SER A 503 -28.97 -13.07 1.07
CA SER A 503 -28.11 -12.64 2.19
C SER A 503 -28.03 -11.12 2.28
N PHE A 504 -27.95 -10.44 1.13
CA PHE A 504 -27.92 -8.99 0.99
C PHE A 504 -29.22 -8.34 1.50
N ILE A 505 -30.37 -8.88 1.11
CA ILE A 505 -31.70 -8.46 1.60
C ILE A 505 -31.83 -8.67 3.13
N VAL A 506 -31.29 -9.77 3.67
CA VAL A 506 -31.40 -10.11 5.09
C VAL A 506 -30.45 -9.29 5.97
N VAL A 507 -29.22 -9.04 5.53
CA VAL A 507 -28.22 -8.27 6.30
C VAL A 507 -28.61 -6.79 6.41
N HIS A 508 -29.24 -6.21 5.38
CA HIS A 508 -29.69 -4.82 5.41
C HIS A 508 -31.03 -4.57 6.12
N LYS A 509 -31.70 -5.61 6.66
CA LYS A 509 -32.78 -5.46 7.66
C LYS A 509 -32.28 -5.05 9.05
N LYS A 510 -30.96 -5.05 9.29
CA LYS A 510 -30.32 -4.86 10.61
C LYS A 510 -29.46 -3.59 10.76
N LYS A 511 -29.30 -2.79 9.72
CA LYS A 511 -28.82 -1.39 9.79
C LYS A 511 -30.03 -0.48 9.63
#